data_AF-A0A0Q0VRT5-F1
#
_entry.id   AF-A0A0Q0VRT5-F1
#
_cell.length_a   1.000
_cell.length_b   1.000
_cell.length_c   1.000
_cell.angle_alpha   90.00
_cell.angle_beta   90.00
_cell.angle_gamma   90.00
#
_symmetry.space_group_name_H-M   'P 1'
#
loop_
_entity.id
_entity.type
_entity.pdbx_description
1 polymer ?
#
loop_
_entity_poly.entity_id
_entity_poly.type
_entity_poly.pdbx_seq_one_letter_code
_entity_poly.pdbx_strand_id
1 'polypeptide(L)'
;MEKIKTDLKKAIERLHNCRALYIEDVIVVEKFGLETVWEGTVSVFELTGHSQTDKCYAWSSPIDGSTKLRYYAVLHIPPVDSPEKAVRASIISDHKRG
;
A
#
# COMPACT_ATOMS: atom_id res chain seq x y z
N MET A 1 0.30 -3.57 16.57
CA MET A 1 -0.08 -3.77 15.15
C MET A 1 -1.41 -3.10 14.74
N GLU A 2 -2.48 -3.15 15.56
CA GLU A 2 -3.84 -2.68 15.13
C GLU A 2 -3.98 -1.18 14.80
N LYS A 3 -3.20 -0.30 15.45
CA LYS A 3 -3.25 1.14 15.17
C LYS A 3 -2.91 1.47 13.71
N ILE A 4 -1.88 0.83 13.14
CA ILE A 4 -1.44 1.09 11.76
C ILE A 4 -2.56 0.74 10.78
N LYS A 5 -3.22 -0.41 10.95
CA LYS A 5 -4.35 -0.82 10.09
C LYS A 5 -5.50 0.19 10.14
N THR A 6 -5.78 0.73 11.33
CA THR A 6 -6.82 1.75 11.53
C THR A 6 -6.45 3.08 10.87
N ASP A 7 -5.20 3.51 10.99
CA ASP A 7 -4.70 4.73 10.35
C ASP A 7 -4.69 4.60 8.81
N LEU A 8 -4.24 3.46 8.28
CA LEU A 8 -4.29 3.15 6.85
C LEU A 8 -5.73 3.19 6.33
N LYS A 9 -6.66 2.53 7.03
CA LYS A 9 -8.09 2.59 6.71
C LYS A 9 -8.59 4.04 6.65
N LYS A 10 -8.36 4.82 7.71
CA LYS A 10 -8.81 6.23 7.77
C LYS A 10 -8.20 7.08 6.66
N ALA A 11 -6.94 6.83 6.31
CA ALA A 11 -6.27 7.52 5.21
C ALA A 11 -6.94 7.21 3.87
N ILE A 12 -7.21 5.93 3.59
CA ILE A 12 -7.91 5.49 2.37
C ILE A 12 -9.30 6.11 2.29
N GLU A 13 -10.09 6.04 3.38
CA GLU A 13 -11.45 6.57 3.41
C GLU A 13 -11.48 8.09 3.17
N ARG A 14 -10.50 8.82 3.71
CA ARG A 14 -10.36 10.28 3.50
C ARG A 14 -9.87 10.62 2.10
N LEU A 15 -8.92 9.87 1.54
CA LEU A 15 -8.33 10.14 0.23
C LEU A 15 -9.29 9.83 -0.92
N HIS A 16 -10.06 8.75 -0.79
CA HIS A 16 -10.92 8.24 -1.86
C HIS A 16 -12.41 8.46 -1.60
N ASN A 17 -12.78 9.08 -0.47
CA ASN A 17 -14.17 9.35 -0.08
C ASN A 17 -15.08 8.11 -0.13
N CYS A 18 -14.50 6.94 0.19
CA CYS A 18 -15.13 5.63 0.14
C CYS A 18 -14.98 4.91 1.48
N ARG A 19 -15.63 3.76 1.64
CA ARG A 19 -15.50 2.94 2.85
C ARG A 19 -14.49 1.82 2.61
N ALA A 20 -13.53 1.67 3.53
CA ALA A 20 -12.49 0.65 3.44
C ALA A 20 -12.68 -0.43 4.51
N LEU A 21 -12.65 -1.69 4.09
CA LEU A 21 -12.79 -2.88 4.92
C LEU A 21 -11.50 -3.67 4.86
N TYR A 22 -10.88 -3.90 6.01
CA TYR A 22 -9.67 -4.73 6.08
C TYR A 22 -10.03 -6.17 5.69
N ILE A 23 -9.26 -6.76 4.80
CA ILE A 23 -9.42 -8.14 4.34
C ILE A 23 -8.33 -9.01 4.95
N GLU A 24 -7.08 -8.75 4.59
CA GLU A 24 -5.95 -9.59 4.94
C GLU A 24 -4.63 -8.80 4.95
N ASP A 25 -3.59 -9.43 5.49
CA ASP A 25 -2.22 -8.98 5.36
C ASP A 25 -1.40 -9.95 4.52
N VAL A 26 -0.65 -9.40 3.58
CA VAL A 26 0.17 -10.15 2.62
C VAL A 26 1.61 -9.72 2.82
N ILE A 27 2.48 -10.68 3.10
CA ILE A 27 3.92 -10.44 3.12
C ILE A 27 4.39 -10.35 1.68
N VAL A 28 4.94 -9.20 1.30
CA VAL A 28 5.46 -8.96 -0.04
C VAL A 28 6.98 -8.78 0.08
N VAL A 29 7.70 -9.51 -0.77
CA VAL A 29 9.15 -9.43 -0.89
C VAL A 29 9.45 -9.05 -2.33
N GLU A 30 9.71 -7.77 -2.57
CA GLU A 30 10.08 -7.29 -3.90
C GLU A 30 11.59 -7.47 -4.09
N LYS A 31 11.95 -8.23 -5.13
CA LYS A 31 13.33 -8.51 -5.50
C LYS A 31 13.65 -7.86 -6.83
N PHE A 32 14.82 -7.23 -6.91
CA PHE A 32 15.37 -6.71 -8.15
C PHE A 32 16.66 -7.44 -8.46
N GLY A 33 16.62 -8.33 -9.46
CA GLY A 33 17.73 -9.24 -9.74
C GLY A 33 17.93 -10.24 -8.60
N LEU A 34 19.09 -10.18 -7.95
CA LEU A 34 19.46 -11.04 -6.82
C LEU A 34 19.25 -10.39 -5.46
N GLU A 35 18.85 -9.11 -5.42
CA GLU A 35 18.76 -8.32 -4.19
C GLU A 35 17.30 -8.08 -3.80
N THR A 36 16.99 -8.22 -2.50
CA THR A 36 15.70 -7.82 -1.95
C THR A 36 15.70 -6.29 -1.81
N VAL A 37 14.92 -5.61 -2.66
CA VAL A 37 14.82 -4.15 -2.65
C VAL A 37 13.77 -3.64 -1.67
N TRP A 38 12.78 -4.48 -1.35
CA TRP A 38 11.80 -4.15 -0.33
C TRP A 38 11.19 -5.44 0.25
N GLU A 39 11.00 -5.45 1.56
CA GLU A 39 10.28 -6.50 2.27
C GLU A 39 9.36 -5.85 3.30
N GLY A 40 8.10 -6.27 3.32
CA GLY A 40 7.15 -5.75 4.29
C GLY A 40 5.75 -6.33 4.15
N THR A 41 4.90 -5.97 5.12
CA THR A 41 3.52 -6.44 5.17
C THR A 41 2.59 -5.42 4.51
N VAL A 42 1.91 -5.84 3.45
CA VAL A 42 0.89 -5.07 2.74
C VAL A 42 -0.48 -5.47 3.27
N SER A 43 -1.24 -4.51 3.79
CA SER A 43 -2.63 -4.73 4.19
C SER A 43 -3.55 -4.48 3.00
N VAL A 44 -4.40 -5.45 2.70
CA VAL A 44 -5.41 -5.38 1.64
C VAL A 44 -6.72 -4.89 2.24
N PHE A 45 -7.30 -3.88 1.59
CA PHE A 45 -8.58 -3.31 1.95
C PHE A 45 -9.55 -3.43 0.78
N GLU A 46 -10.77 -3.86 1.06
CA GLU A 46 -11.89 -3.79 0.12
C GLU A 46 -12.54 -2.41 0.22
N LEU A 47 -12.74 -1.77 -0.94
CA LEU A 47 -13.42 -0.49 -1.09
C LEU A 47 -14.88 -0.74 -1.47
N THR A 48 -15.79 -0.20 -0.66
CA THR A 48 -17.21 -0.20 -0.96
C THR A 48 -17.65 1.20 -1.36
N GLY A 49 -18.30 1.31 -2.52
CA GLY A 49 -18.80 2.58 -3.08
C GLY A 49 -17.82 3.31 -4.02
N HIS A 50 -16.67 2.71 -4.36
CA HIS A 50 -15.73 3.31 -5.31
C HIS A 50 -16.01 2.80 -6.75
N SER A 51 -16.16 3.71 -7.71
CA SER A 51 -16.58 3.36 -9.07
C SER A 51 -15.50 2.67 -9.91
N GLN A 52 -14.22 2.82 -9.56
CA GLN A 52 -13.09 2.35 -10.39
C GLN A 52 -12.46 1.05 -9.89
N THR A 53 -12.65 0.69 -8.62
CA THR A 53 -12.01 -0.50 -8.02
C THR A 53 -12.68 -0.87 -6.70
N ASP A 54 -12.75 -2.16 -6.41
CA ASP A 54 -13.19 -2.70 -5.13
C ASP A 54 -12.02 -2.97 -4.17
N LYS A 55 -10.76 -2.71 -4.54
CA LYS A 55 -9.60 -3.04 -3.70
C LYS A 55 -8.56 -1.93 -3.62
N CYS A 56 -7.93 -1.85 -2.47
CA CYS A 56 -6.82 -0.93 -2.18
C CYS A 56 -5.75 -1.65 -1.37
N TYR A 57 -4.50 -1.45 -1.76
CA TYR A 57 -3.32 -1.96 -1.07
C TYR A 57 -2.69 -0.84 -0.27
N ALA A 58 -2.48 -1.06 1.02
CA ALA A 58 -1.90 -0.03 1.86
C ALA A 58 -0.91 -0.61 2.87
N TRP A 59 0.17 0.12 3.11
CA TRP A 59 1.23 -0.31 4.00
C TRP A 59 1.99 0.89 4.57
N SER A 60 2.76 0.63 5.62
CA SER A 60 3.69 1.60 6.18
C SER A 60 5.11 1.08 6.02
N SER A 61 6.01 1.91 5.49
CA SER A 61 7.44 1.60 5.42
C SER A 61 8.20 2.58 6.31
N PRO A 62 9.20 2.12 7.09
CA PRO A 62 10.13 3.03 7.75
C PRO A 62 10.87 3.85 6.68
N ILE A 63 11.10 5.13 6.99
CA ILE A 63 11.97 5.99 6.19
C ILE A 63 13.40 5.76 6.69
N ASP A 64 14.32 5.45 5.77
CA ASP A 64 15.72 5.20 6.12
C ASP A 64 16.30 6.38 6.92
N GLY A 65 16.96 6.07 8.04
CA GLY A 65 17.51 7.08 8.95
C GLY A 65 16.48 7.86 9.78
N SER A 66 15.22 7.42 9.90
CA SER A 66 14.19 8.10 10.69
C SER A 66 13.22 7.17 11.43
N THR A 67 12.68 7.65 12.55
CA THR A 67 11.56 6.99 13.28
C THR A 67 10.19 7.24 12.62
N LYS A 68 10.16 7.97 11.51
CA LYS A 68 8.94 8.31 10.78
C LYS A 68 8.56 7.16 9.86
N LEU A 69 7.29 6.77 9.90
CA LEU A 69 6.69 5.84 8.97
C LEU A 69 6.11 6.62 7.80
N ARG A 70 6.40 6.17 6.57
CA ARG A 70 5.69 6.63 5.38
C ARG A 70 4.55 5.66 5.10
N TYR A 71 3.35 6.20 4.97
CA TYR A 71 2.16 5.45 4.61
C TYR A 71 1.96 5.50 3.09
N TYR A 72 1.67 4.34 2.51
CA TYR A 72 1.35 4.17 1.11
C TYR A 72 -0.07 3.62 0.99
N ALA A 73 -0.83 4.12 0.01
CA ALA A 73 -2.14 3.64 -0.36
C ALA A 73 -2.21 3.63 -1.89
N VAL A 74 -2.41 2.46 -2.47
CA VAL A 74 -2.41 2.22 -3.91
C VAL A 74 -3.67 1.47 -4.30
N LEU A 75 -4.43 2.04 -5.23
CA LEU A 75 -5.66 1.41 -5.73
C LEU A 75 -5.35 0.21 -6.62
N HIS A 76 -6.20 -0.82 -6.56
CA HIS A 76 -6.16 -1.96 -7.48
C HIS A 76 -6.76 -1.54 -8.83
N ILE A 77 -5.96 -0.86 -9.64
CA ILE A 77 -6.33 -0.40 -10.99
C ILE A 77 -5.18 -0.76 -11.93
N PRO A 78 -5.45 -1.35 -13.11
CA PRO A 78 -4.41 -1.68 -14.09
C PRO A 78 -3.45 -0.50 -14.34
N PRO A 79 -2.12 -0.73 -14.30
CA PRO A 79 -1.43 -2.02 -14.29
C PRO A 79 -1.20 -2.64 -12.89
N VAL A 80 -1.78 -2.11 -11.82
CA VAL A 80 -1.66 -2.63 -10.45
C VAL A 80 -2.80 -3.61 -10.16
N ASP A 81 -2.55 -4.90 -10.41
CA ASP A 81 -3.48 -6.00 -10.13
C ASP A 81 -3.02 -6.94 -8.98
N SER A 82 -1.90 -6.63 -8.34
CA SER A 82 -1.38 -7.43 -7.21
C SER A 82 -0.69 -6.55 -6.16
N PRO A 83 -0.58 -7.00 -4.90
CA PRO A 83 0.11 -6.24 -3.85
C PRO A 83 1.60 -6.04 -4.17
N GLU A 84 2.25 -6.99 -4.86
CA GLU A 84 3.62 -6.84 -5.37
C GLU A 84 3.73 -5.69 -6.38
N LYS A 85 2.82 -5.65 -7.36
CA LYS A 85 2.76 -4.55 -8.34
C LYS A 85 2.45 -3.21 -7.70
N ALA A 86 1.66 -3.20 -6.62
CA ALA A 86 1.38 -1.99 -5.86
C ALA A 86 2.66 -1.45 -5.20
N VAL A 87 3.44 -2.32 -4.55
CA VAL A 87 4.75 -1.97 -3.98
C VAL A 87 5.69 -1.47 -5.05
N ARG A 88 5.79 -2.19 -6.18
CA ARG A 88 6.62 -1.75 -7.32
C ARG A 88 6.24 -0.35 -7.80
N ALA A 89 4.94 -0.11 -7.97
CA ALA A 89 4.42 1.17 -8.41
C ALA A 89 4.75 2.29 -7.42
N SER A 90 4.74 2.01 -6.10
CA SER A 90 5.14 2.99 -5.10
C SER A 90 6.62 3.32 -5.18
N ILE A 91 7.49 2.31 -5.37
CA ILE A 91 8.95 2.49 -5.48
C ILE A 91 9.27 3.35 -6.70
N ILE A 92 8.64 3.05 -7.84
CA ILE A 92 8.77 3.86 -9.07
C ILE A 92 8.27 5.29 -8.86
N SER A 93 7.16 5.46 -8.15
CA SER A 93 6.58 6.78 -7.87
C SER A 93 7.43 7.61 -6.92
N ASP A 94 8.11 6.97 -5.96
CA ASP A 94 9.03 7.63 -5.04
C ASP A 94 10.30 8.09 -5.76
N HIS A 95 10.87 7.24 -6.64
CA HIS A 95 12.01 7.61 -7.48
C HIS A 95 11.74 8.81 -8.40
N LYS A 96 10.50 9.00 -8.88
CA LYS A 96 10.12 10.14 -9.72
C LYS A 96 9.94 11.45 -8.95
N ARG A 97 9.89 11.40 -7.62
CA ARG A 97 9.76 12.59 -6.76
C ARG A 97 11.12 13.09 -6.23
N GLY A 98 12.21 12.39 -6.54
CA GLY A 98 13.60 12.79 -6.28
C GLY A 98 14.24 13.51 -7.45
#